data_AF-A0A1X0QUU5-F1
#
_entry.id   AF-A0A1X0QUU5-F1
#
_cell.length_a   1.000
_cell.length_b   1.000
_cell.length_c   1.000
_cell.angle_alpha   90.00
_cell.angle_beta   90.00
_cell.angle_gamma   90.00
#
_symmetry.space_group_name_H-M   'P 1'
#
loop_
_entity.id
_entity.type
_entity.pdbx_description
1 polymer ?
#
loop_
_entity_poly.entity_id
_entity_poly.type
_entity_poly.pdbx_seq_one_letter_code
_entity_poly.pdbx_strand_id
1 'polypeptide(L)'
;MICKTHKRELELKPRAREKGYPETIDFDKLASRIVAFKDDLLVIIDGKAESSFALEAKRVIEQVGANKARDTTEMMNQFEATLPGYYGMKGAEKMMETLCQLFLDKELTKQKCWPLKPIEYIQQVLVPECGVRLIQQDMEVESDKAKEIMKESVEYSLY
;
A
#
# COMPACT_ATOMS: atom_id res chain seq x y z
N MET A 1 15.63 -19.16 -23.16
CA MET A 1 14.78 -17.97 -22.96
C MET A 1 13.67 -18.37 -22.00
N ILE A 2 13.78 -17.98 -20.72
CA ILE A 2 12.80 -18.37 -19.69
C ILE A 2 11.65 -17.36 -19.75
N CYS A 3 10.48 -17.81 -20.20
CA CYS A 3 9.28 -17.00 -20.31
C CYS A 3 8.84 -16.50 -18.92
N LYS A 4 8.22 -15.32 -18.83
CA LYS A 4 7.71 -14.76 -17.56
C LYS A 4 6.80 -15.75 -16.80
N THR A 5 6.08 -16.58 -17.54
CA THR A 5 5.25 -17.68 -17.02
C THR A 5 6.06 -18.80 -16.38
N HIS A 6 7.24 -19.14 -16.93
CA HIS A 6 8.11 -20.18 -16.36
C HIS A 6 8.71 -19.74 -15.02
N LYS A 7 9.21 -18.50 -14.91
CA LYS A 7 9.72 -17.94 -13.64
C LYS A 7 8.61 -17.89 -12.57
N ARG A 8 7.37 -17.60 -12.97
CA ARG A 8 6.19 -17.58 -12.08
C ARG A 8 5.85 -18.94 -11.51
N GLU A 9 5.68 -19.95 -12.35
CA GLU A 9 5.22 -21.29 -11.94
C GLU A 9 6.30 -22.10 -11.21
N LEU A 10 7.56 -21.99 -11.64
CA LEU A 10 8.65 -22.86 -11.15
C LEU A 10 9.51 -22.23 -10.05
N GLU A 11 9.56 -20.90 -9.94
CA GLU A 11 10.42 -20.22 -8.95
C GLU A 11 9.62 -19.41 -7.94
N LEU A 12 8.66 -18.60 -8.39
CA LEU A 12 7.91 -17.72 -7.49
C LEU A 12 6.89 -18.50 -6.66
N LYS A 13 6.03 -19.33 -7.27
CA LYS A 13 4.98 -20.09 -6.56
C LYS A 13 5.53 -20.95 -5.41
N PRO A 14 6.58 -21.77 -5.63
CA PRO A 14 7.15 -22.57 -4.55
C PRO A 14 7.72 -21.69 -3.43
N ARG A 15 8.43 -20.60 -3.77
CA ARG A 15 9.02 -19.69 -2.78
C ARG A 15 7.98 -18.94 -1.96
N ALA A 16 6.88 -18.49 -2.57
CA ALA A 16 5.79 -17.86 -1.83
C ALA A 16 5.16 -18.85 -0.84
N ARG A 17 5.00 -20.11 -1.25
CA ARG A 17 4.50 -21.19 -0.38
C ARG A 17 5.47 -21.53 0.75
N GLU A 18 6.77 -21.57 0.48
CA GLU A 18 7.81 -21.75 1.51
C GLU A 18 7.81 -20.60 2.52
N LYS A 19 7.52 -19.37 2.06
CA LYS A 19 7.37 -18.19 2.92
C LYS A 19 5.99 -18.08 3.59
N GLY A 20 5.06 -18.99 3.29
CA GLY A 20 3.71 -19.02 3.87
C GLY A 20 2.74 -17.96 3.33
N TYR A 21 3.07 -17.27 2.24
CA TYR A 21 2.19 -16.23 1.69
C TYR A 21 0.87 -16.84 1.18
N PRO A 22 -0.25 -16.11 1.24
CA PRO A 22 -1.55 -16.61 0.80
C PRO A 22 -1.53 -17.08 -0.67
N GLU A 23 -1.95 -18.32 -0.93
CA GLU A 23 -1.99 -18.88 -2.30
C GLU A 23 -3.09 -18.23 -3.14
N THR A 24 -4.15 -17.74 -2.51
CA THR A 24 -5.26 -17.01 -3.15
C THR A 24 -5.71 -15.85 -2.27
N ILE A 25 -6.02 -14.71 -2.91
CA ILE A 25 -6.52 -13.52 -2.23
C ILE A 25 -7.98 -13.31 -2.63
N ASP A 26 -8.86 -13.27 -1.62
CA ASP A 26 -10.27 -12.93 -1.79
C ASP A 26 -10.44 -11.40 -1.87
N PHE A 27 -10.33 -10.87 -3.08
CA PHE A 27 -10.46 -9.43 -3.35
C PHE A 27 -11.88 -8.92 -3.11
N ASP A 28 -12.90 -9.78 -3.15
CA ASP A 28 -14.29 -9.40 -2.89
C ASP A 28 -14.49 -9.03 -1.41
N LYS A 29 -13.80 -9.71 -0.49
CA LYS A 29 -13.81 -9.39 0.94
C LYS A 29 -12.90 -8.24 1.34
N LEU A 30 -12.00 -7.81 0.45
CA LEU A 30 -10.97 -6.82 0.77
C LEU A 30 -11.55 -5.48 1.24
N ALA A 31 -12.63 -5.02 0.60
CA ALA A 31 -13.31 -3.78 0.99
C ALA A 31 -13.81 -3.85 2.45
N SER A 32 -14.43 -4.96 2.84
CA SER A 32 -14.94 -5.16 4.21
C SER A 32 -13.81 -5.15 5.25
N ARG A 33 -12.65 -5.75 4.91
CA ARG A 33 -11.46 -5.72 5.77
C ARG A 33 -10.88 -4.32 5.91
N ILE A 34 -10.81 -3.55 4.83
CA ILE A 34 -10.34 -2.16 4.85
C ILE A 34 -11.26 -1.28 5.72
N VAL A 35 -12.58 -1.48 5.62
CA VAL A 35 -13.55 -0.76 6.44
C VAL A 35 -13.33 -1.03 7.94
N ALA A 36 -12.88 -2.24 8.31
CA ALA A 36 -12.57 -2.55 9.71
C ALA A 36 -11.39 -1.73 10.28
N PHE A 37 -10.49 -1.23 9.42
CA PHE A 37 -9.37 -0.37 9.83
C PHE A 37 -9.71 1.11 9.82
N LYS A 38 -10.97 1.49 9.55
CA LYS A 38 -11.35 2.88 9.36
C LYS A 38 -10.91 3.76 10.53
N ASP A 39 -11.19 3.34 11.76
CA ASP A 39 -10.85 4.11 12.96
C ASP A 39 -9.32 4.25 13.13
N ASP A 40 -8.56 3.19 12.92
CA ASP A 40 -7.08 3.24 12.98
C ASP A 40 -6.50 4.21 11.94
N LEU A 41 -7.04 4.20 10.72
CA LEU A 41 -6.60 5.10 9.66
C LEU A 41 -7.00 6.55 9.95
N LEU A 42 -8.12 6.79 10.65
CA LEU A 42 -8.49 8.12 11.10
C LEU A 42 -7.53 8.69 12.13
N VAL A 43 -6.98 7.86 13.02
CA VAL A 43 -5.93 8.30 13.96
C VAL A 43 -4.72 8.84 13.20
N ILE A 44 -4.34 8.21 12.08
CA ILE A 44 -3.25 8.69 11.21
C ILE A 44 -3.64 9.99 10.51
N ILE A 45 -4.84 10.04 9.91
CA ILE A 45 -5.35 11.23 9.19
C ILE A 45 -5.43 12.46 10.12
N ASP A 46 -5.85 12.26 11.37
CA ASP A 46 -5.92 13.31 12.39
C ASP A 46 -4.55 13.72 12.95
N GLY A 47 -3.47 13.06 12.53
CA GLY A 47 -2.11 13.33 13.03
C GLY A 47 -1.88 12.87 14.47
N LYS A 48 -2.73 11.97 14.98
CA LYS A 48 -2.63 11.41 16.34
C LYS A 48 -1.69 10.20 16.41
N ALA A 49 -1.38 9.59 15.25
CA ALA A 49 -0.38 8.54 15.11
C ALA A 49 0.61 8.91 14.00
N GLU A 50 1.88 8.57 14.22
CA GLU A 50 2.92 8.74 13.21
C GLU A 50 2.84 7.62 12.17
N SER A 51 2.96 7.98 10.90
CA SER A 51 3.04 7.03 9.78
C SER A 51 4.38 7.18 9.09
N SER A 52 5.13 6.08 8.97
CA SER A 52 6.39 6.06 8.23
C SER A 52 6.20 6.43 6.76
N PHE A 53 5.05 6.07 6.18
CA PHE A 53 4.71 6.41 4.80
C PHE A 53 4.38 7.90 4.65
N ALA A 54 3.64 8.48 5.60
CA ALA A 54 3.38 9.93 5.59
C ALA A 54 4.67 10.76 5.73
N LEU A 55 5.59 10.32 6.60
CA LEU A 55 6.88 10.97 6.77
C LEU A 55 7.73 10.90 5.50
N GLU A 56 7.83 9.72 4.88
CA GLU A 56 8.62 9.56 3.66
C GLU A 56 8.03 10.36 2.49
N ALA A 57 6.71 10.35 2.33
CA ALA A 57 6.04 11.12 1.29
C ALA A 57 6.25 12.63 1.45
N LYS A 58 6.23 13.13 2.70
CA LYS A 58 6.60 14.52 3.04
C LYS A 58 8.05 14.81 2.66
N ARG A 59 8.97 13.94 3.07
CA ARG A 59 10.40 14.06 2.82
C ARG A 59 10.72 14.14 1.32
N VAL A 60 10.06 13.34 0.49
CA VAL A 60 10.22 13.40 -0.97
C VAL A 60 9.83 14.77 -1.50
N ILE A 61 8.66 15.30 -1.11
CA ILE A 61 8.21 16.64 -1.52
C ILE A 61 9.18 17.73 -1.06
N GLU A 62 9.73 17.62 0.13
CA GLU A 62 10.73 18.56 0.65
C GLU A 62 12.06 18.51 -0.12
N GLN A 63 12.48 17.32 -0.55
CA GLN A 63 13.75 17.13 -1.27
C GLN A 63 13.70 17.57 -2.73
N VAL A 64 12.67 17.16 -3.46
CA VAL A 64 12.59 17.42 -4.91
C VAL A 64 11.67 18.58 -5.28
N GLY A 65 10.88 19.06 -4.32
CA GLY A 65 9.85 20.06 -4.54
C GLY A 65 8.54 19.46 -5.06
N ALA A 66 7.43 20.11 -4.72
CA ALA A 66 6.09 19.58 -4.97
C ALA A 66 5.74 19.41 -6.47
N ASN A 67 6.42 20.12 -7.38
CA ASN A 67 6.24 19.97 -8.81
C ASN A 67 6.96 18.73 -9.35
N LYS A 68 8.21 18.50 -8.90
CA LYS A 68 9.00 17.35 -9.34
C LYS A 68 8.52 16.04 -8.73
N ALA A 69 8.05 16.07 -7.48
CA ALA A 69 7.41 14.92 -6.82
C ALA A 69 6.13 14.45 -7.55
N ARG A 70 5.57 15.29 -8.43
CA ARG A 70 4.38 15.00 -9.25
C ARG A 70 4.71 14.81 -10.73
N ASP A 71 5.99 14.72 -11.07
CA ASP A 71 6.41 14.31 -12.41
C ASP A 71 6.04 12.83 -12.63
N THR A 72 5.82 12.45 -13.88
CA THR A 72 5.50 11.07 -14.29
C THR A 72 6.52 10.08 -13.74
N THR A 73 7.82 10.44 -13.75
CA THR A 73 8.89 9.55 -13.27
C THR A 73 8.77 9.29 -11.77
N GLU A 74 8.57 10.35 -10.99
CA GLU A 74 8.42 10.23 -9.54
C GLU A 74 7.11 9.55 -9.16
N MET A 75 6.01 9.82 -9.88
CA MET A 75 4.75 9.14 -9.65
C MET A 75 4.86 7.63 -9.86
N MET A 76 5.60 7.18 -10.88
CA MET A 76 5.86 5.76 -11.10
C MET A 76 6.72 5.17 -9.96
N ASN A 77 7.79 5.86 -9.56
CA ASN A 77 8.63 5.42 -8.43
C ASN A 77 7.83 5.30 -7.13
N GLN A 78 6.99 6.30 -6.82
CA GLN A 78 6.14 6.28 -5.62
C GLN A 78 5.09 5.18 -5.70
N PHE A 79 4.48 4.97 -6.87
CA PHE A 79 3.53 3.89 -7.07
C PHE A 79 4.18 2.52 -6.82
N GLU A 80 5.35 2.25 -7.41
CA GLU A 80 6.09 1.00 -7.18
C GLU A 80 6.49 0.82 -5.70
N ALA A 81 6.93 1.89 -5.03
CA ALA A 81 7.32 1.86 -3.63
C ALA A 81 6.14 1.67 -2.65
N THR A 82 4.92 2.02 -3.06
CA THR A 82 3.71 1.98 -2.23
C THR A 82 2.78 0.81 -2.57
N LEU A 83 3.23 -0.09 -3.46
CA LEU A 83 2.49 -1.31 -3.75
C LEU A 83 2.29 -2.15 -2.47
N PRO A 84 1.07 -2.68 -2.24
CA PRO A 84 0.73 -3.43 -1.03
C PRO A 84 1.26 -4.88 -1.06
N GLY A 85 2.50 -5.09 -1.49
CA GLY A 85 3.14 -6.41 -1.54
C GLY A 85 2.41 -7.41 -2.42
N TYR A 86 2.17 -8.64 -1.91
CA TYR A 86 1.50 -9.71 -2.64
C TYR A 86 0.06 -9.38 -3.06
N TYR A 87 -0.56 -8.33 -2.51
CA TYR A 87 -1.85 -7.83 -2.99
C TYR A 87 -1.77 -7.18 -4.38
N GLY A 88 -0.58 -6.69 -4.76
CA GLY A 88 -0.29 -6.18 -6.09
C GLY A 88 -1.12 -5.00 -6.54
N MET A 89 -1.09 -4.76 -7.86
CA MET A 89 -1.84 -3.66 -8.49
C MET A 89 -3.34 -3.80 -8.25
N LYS A 90 -3.90 -5.01 -8.42
CA LYS A 90 -5.33 -5.25 -8.21
C LYS A 90 -5.78 -4.94 -6.78
N GLY A 91 -4.96 -5.31 -5.79
CA GLY A 91 -5.21 -4.96 -4.40
C GLY A 91 -5.06 -3.46 -4.15
N ALA A 92 -4.05 -2.82 -4.71
CA ALA A 92 -3.85 -1.37 -4.63
C ALA A 92 -5.05 -0.61 -5.20
N GLU A 93 -5.58 -1.01 -6.36
CA GLU A 93 -6.76 -0.42 -6.98
C GLU A 93 -7.99 -0.54 -6.08
N LYS A 94 -8.22 -1.73 -5.49
CA LYS A 94 -9.36 -1.95 -4.60
C LYS A 94 -9.22 -1.19 -3.27
N MET A 95 -8.01 -1.11 -2.74
CA MET A 95 -7.69 -0.27 -1.58
C MET A 95 -7.96 1.19 -1.89
N MET A 96 -7.47 1.68 -3.02
CA MET A 96 -7.67 3.06 -3.48
C MET A 96 -9.16 3.40 -3.60
N GLU A 97 -9.94 2.56 -4.29
CA GLU A 97 -11.39 2.75 -4.44
C GLU A 97 -12.09 2.83 -3.07
N THR A 98 -11.82 1.87 -2.19
CA THR A 98 -12.46 1.78 -0.88
C THR A 98 -12.08 2.98 0.00
N LEU A 99 -10.81 3.36 0.03
CA LEU A 99 -10.31 4.48 0.82
C LEU A 99 -10.82 5.82 0.30
N CYS A 100 -10.96 5.99 -1.02
CA CYS A 100 -11.58 7.19 -1.59
C CYS A 100 -13.03 7.33 -1.11
N GLN A 101 -13.82 6.25 -1.18
CA GLN A 101 -15.20 6.25 -0.70
C GLN A 101 -15.31 6.52 0.81
N LEU A 102 -14.32 6.08 1.60
CA LEU A 102 -14.29 6.29 3.04
C LEU A 102 -13.88 7.70 3.44
N PHE A 103 -12.92 8.34 2.73
CA PHE A 103 -12.21 9.50 3.28
C PHE A 103 -12.09 10.73 2.36
N LEU A 104 -12.08 10.59 1.03
CA LEU A 104 -11.62 11.65 0.11
C LEU A 104 -12.41 12.97 0.22
N ASP A 105 -13.73 12.89 0.28
CA ASP A 105 -14.63 14.05 0.38
C ASP A 105 -15.26 14.19 1.78
N LYS A 106 -14.65 13.55 2.79
CA LYS A 106 -15.14 13.52 4.17
C LYS A 106 -14.06 14.04 5.10
N GLU A 107 -13.10 13.17 5.42
CA GLU A 107 -12.14 13.38 6.50
C GLU A 107 -10.82 13.98 6.01
N LEU A 108 -10.47 13.76 4.74
CA LEU A 108 -9.22 14.24 4.14
C LEU A 108 -9.34 15.69 3.67
N THR A 109 -9.09 16.63 4.58
CA THR A 109 -8.97 18.04 4.23
C THR A 109 -7.57 18.38 3.69
N LYS A 110 -7.46 19.47 2.95
CA LYS A 110 -6.16 20.00 2.47
C LYS A 110 -5.16 20.24 3.61
N GLN A 111 -5.65 20.61 4.79
CA GLN A 111 -4.81 20.88 5.96
C GLN A 111 -4.25 19.58 6.55
N LYS A 112 -5.08 18.55 6.72
CA LYS A 112 -4.65 17.24 7.24
C LYS A 112 -3.64 16.54 6.32
N CYS A 113 -3.78 16.73 5.01
CA CYS A 113 -2.92 16.07 4.03
C CYS A 113 -1.63 16.84 3.71
N TRP A 114 -1.52 18.11 4.11
CA TRP A 114 -0.43 18.97 3.67
C TRP A 114 0.95 18.36 3.99
N PRO A 115 1.92 18.39 3.04
CA PRO A 115 1.93 19.06 1.73
C PRO A 115 1.36 18.21 0.57
N LEU A 116 0.83 17.03 0.86
CA LEU A 116 0.14 16.18 -0.11
C LEU A 116 -1.28 16.70 -0.40
N LYS A 117 -1.77 16.38 -1.60
CA LYS A 117 -3.21 16.46 -1.90
C LYS A 117 -3.92 15.25 -1.30
N PRO A 118 -5.23 15.34 -0.99
CA PRO A 118 -6.01 14.22 -0.46
C PRO A 118 -5.84 12.90 -1.22
N ILE A 119 -5.86 12.95 -2.55
CA ILE A 119 -5.69 11.75 -3.39
C ILE A 119 -4.28 11.15 -3.29
N GLU A 120 -3.25 12.00 -3.17
CA GLU A 120 -1.84 11.60 -3.02
C GLU A 120 -1.62 11.00 -1.63
N TYR A 121 -2.29 11.55 -0.61
CA TYR A 121 -2.27 11.01 0.74
C TYR A 121 -2.90 9.62 0.79
N ILE A 122 -4.02 9.39 0.12
CA ILE A 122 -4.60 8.04 0.02
C ILE A 122 -3.60 7.09 -0.62
N GLN A 123 -3.08 7.46 -1.80
CA GLN A 123 -2.19 6.60 -2.58
C GLN A 123 -0.87 6.29 -1.87
N GLN A 124 -0.21 7.31 -1.30
CA GLN A 124 1.14 7.19 -0.77
C GLN A 124 1.19 6.84 0.72
N VAL A 125 0.08 7.03 1.45
CA VAL A 125 0.01 6.78 2.89
C VAL A 125 -1.02 5.70 3.19
N LEU A 126 -2.30 5.93 2.87
CA LEU A 126 -3.37 5.04 3.35
C LEU A 126 -3.36 3.67 2.66
N VAL A 127 -3.04 3.60 1.37
CA VAL A 127 -2.89 2.32 0.65
C VAL A 127 -1.80 1.45 1.27
N PRO A 128 -0.54 1.91 1.44
CA PRO A 128 0.48 1.09 2.08
C PRO A 128 0.20 0.84 3.57
N GLU A 129 -0.41 1.76 4.32
CA GLU A 129 -0.85 1.51 5.71
C GLU A 129 -1.91 0.41 5.81
N CYS A 130 -2.83 0.34 4.83
CA CYS A 130 -3.78 -0.76 4.70
C CYS A 130 -3.08 -2.06 4.33
N GLY A 131 -2.18 -2.02 3.34
CA GLY A 131 -1.40 -3.17 2.90
C GLY A 131 -0.66 -3.83 4.07
N VAL A 132 0.04 -3.03 4.88
CA VAL A 132 0.73 -3.53 6.08
C VAL A 132 -0.26 -4.18 7.04
N ARG A 133 -1.38 -3.54 7.39
CA ARG A 133 -2.38 -4.10 8.33
C ARG A 133 -3.01 -5.40 7.83
N LEU A 134 -3.27 -5.49 6.53
CA LEU A 134 -3.77 -6.72 5.91
C LEU A 134 -2.74 -7.84 6.02
N ILE A 135 -1.46 -7.54 5.74
CA ILE A 135 -0.37 -8.51 5.88
C ILE A 135 -0.19 -8.94 7.34
N GLN A 136 -0.32 -8.02 8.30
CA GLN A 136 -0.29 -8.35 9.73
C GLN A 136 -1.40 -9.34 10.09
N GLN A 137 -2.61 -9.15 9.58
CA GLN A 137 -3.71 -10.08 9.81
C GLN A 137 -3.52 -11.43 9.12
N ASP A 138 -3.07 -11.43 7.87
CA ASP A 138 -2.94 -12.66 7.08
C ASP A 138 -1.79 -13.54 7.57
N MET A 139 -0.73 -12.92 8.08
CA MET A 139 0.50 -13.60 8.49
C MET A 139 0.68 -13.66 10.00
N GLU A 140 -0.22 -13.05 10.76
CA GLU A 140 -0.16 -12.97 12.23
C GLU A 140 1.19 -12.43 12.71
N VAL A 141 1.65 -11.34 12.10
CA VAL A 141 2.96 -10.72 12.40
C VAL A 141 2.83 -9.26 12.86
N GLU A 142 3.89 -8.80 13.53
CA GLU A 142 4.05 -7.39 13.93
C GLU A 142 4.28 -6.45 12.74
N SER A 143 4.05 -5.15 12.95
CA SER A 143 4.04 -4.14 11.88
C SER A 143 5.36 -4.06 11.11
N ASP A 144 6.50 -4.09 11.80
CA ASP A 144 7.82 -4.08 11.16
C ASP A 144 8.00 -5.27 10.23
N LYS A 145 7.61 -6.46 10.69
CA LYS A 145 7.71 -7.68 9.87
C LYS A 145 6.75 -7.64 8.68
N ALA A 146 5.54 -7.12 8.86
CA ALA A 146 4.61 -6.91 7.76
C ALA A 146 5.13 -5.92 6.71
N LYS A 147 5.83 -4.85 7.11
CA LYS A 147 6.48 -3.91 6.18
C LYS A 147 7.60 -4.59 5.37
N GLU A 148 8.39 -5.46 6.00
CA GLU A 148 9.40 -6.26 5.29
C GLU A 148 8.73 -7.19 4.27
N ILE A 149 7.71 -7.95 4.70
CA ILE A 149 6.95 -8.85 3.83
C ILE A 149 6.33 -8.06 2.68
N MET A 150 5.76 -6.87 2.94
CA MET A 150 5.17 -6.03 1.90
C MET A 150 6.19 -5.72 0.79
N LYS A 151 7.42 -5.31 1.16
CA LYS A 151 8.47 -5.01 0.19
C LYS A 151 8.96 -6.25 -0.56
N GLU A 152 9.19 -7.35 0.16
CA GLU A 152 9.68 -8.60 -0.45
C GLU A 152 8.65 -9.25 -1.38
N SER A 153 7.36 -9.10 -1.03
CA SER A 153 6.27 -9.80 -1.71
C SER A 153 5.80 -9.12 -3.00
N VAL A 154 6.30 -7.92 -3.33
CA VAL A 154 5.95 -7.21 -4.58
C VAL A 154 6.29 -8.05 -5.82
N GLU A 155 7.42 -8.77 -5.83
CA GLU A 155 7.80 -9.63 -6.97
C GLU A 155 6.79 -10.78 -7.19
N TYR A 156 6.05 -11.15 -6.14
CA TYR A 156 5.07 -12.23 -6.12
C TYR A 156 3.64 -11.72 -6.37
N SER A 157 3.45 -10.42 -6.45
CA SER A 157 2.14 -9.79 -6.65
C SER A 157 1.46 -10.09 -8.00
N LEU A 158 2.23 -10.65 -8.93
CA LEU A 158 1.79 -11.04 -10.26
C LEU A 158 1.29 -12.50 -10.31
N TYR A 159 0.69 -13.03 -9.24
CA TYR A 159 -0.09 -14.25 -9.37
C TYR A 159 -1.39 -14.01 -10.14
#